data_AF-W7KT26-F1
#
_entry.id   AF-W7KT26-F1
#
_cell.length_a   1.000
_cell.length_b   1.000
_cell.length_c   1.000
_cell.angle_alpha   90.00
_cell.angle_beta   90.00
_cell.angle_gamma   90.00
#
_symmetry.space_group_name_H-M   'P 1'
#
loop_
_entity.id
_entity.type
_entity.pdbx_description
1 polymer ?
#
loop_
_entity_poly.entity_id
_entity_poly.type
_entity_poly.pdbx_seq_one_letter_code
_entity_poly.pdbx_strand_id
1 'polypeptide(L)'
;MDYCQALKEVLTHNIVWLEAQSCSGETVMMLKEGCEGLDDLFFHSSPVKLISIVSEDKSGPDMLKDILDLDNYLLVVEGAIPKDDKLCNFGGMTCSEILKKLSEKAIGIVAVGSCAVNGGIIREVGGLGVGEVLKRKVYEVPGCPASDKTMVAMLYYVLKGGK
;
A
#
# COMPACT_ATOMS: atom_id res chain seq x y z
N MET A 1 7.80 13.53 18.24
CA MET A 1 8.61 12.98 17.13
C MET A 1 8.32 13.84 15.92
N ASP A 2 9.36 14.36 15.27
CA ASP A 2 9.18 15.12 14.03
C ASP A 2 8.81 14.19 12.86
N TYR A 3 8.38 14.79 11.75
CA TYR A 3 7.93 14.06 10.57
C TYR A 3 9.02 13.17 9.96
N CYS A 4 10.25 13.67 9.81
CA CYS A 4 11.35 12.91 9.19
C CYS A 4 11.80 11.73 10.07
N GLN A 5 11.80 11.90 11.39
CA GLN A 5 12.08 10.85 12.35
C GLN A 5 10.97 9.78 12.33
N ALA A 6 9.71 10.18 12.20
CA ALA A 6 8.59 9.26 12.05
C ALA A 6 8.70 8.43 10.77
N LEU A 7 9.00 9.08 9.65
CA LEU A 7 9.21 8.42 8.36
C LEU A 7 10.37 7.43 8.45
N LYS A 8 11.52 7.86 8.99
CA LYS A 8 12.68 6.96 9.16
C LYS A 8 12.34 5.72 9.99
N GLU A 9 11.61 5.87 11.08
CA GLU A 9 11.17 4.74 11.89
C GLU A 9 10.17 3.83 11.16
N VAL A 10 9.26 4.39 10.35
CA VAL A 10 8.36 3.59 9.50
C VAL A 10 9.18 2.76 8.50
N LEU A 11 10.20 3.36 7.89
CA LEU A 11 11.02 2.73 6.86
C LEU A 11 11.99 1.65 7.38
N THR A 12 12.15 1.48 8.70
CA THR A 12 12.90 0.34 9.27
C THR A 12 12.06 -0.93 9.40
N HIS A 13 10.75 -0.87 9.14
CA HIS A 13 9.83 -2.00 9.25
C HIS A 13 9.50 -2.60 7.88
N ASN A 14 9.08 -3.87 7.87
CA ASN A 14 8.57 -4.53 6.68
C ASN A 14 7.25 -3.89 6.24
N ILE A 15 7.23 -3.36 5.02
CA ILE A 15 6.04 -2.75 4.42
C ILE A 15 5.79 -3.41 3.07
N VAL A 16 4.56 -3.84 2.85
CA VAL A 16 4.10 -4.22 1.51
C VAL A 16 3.16 -3.14 1.03
N TRP A 17 3.52 -2.47 -0.06
CA TRP A 17 2.72 -1.42 -0.70
C TRP A 17 2.07 -1.99 -1.96
N LEU A 18 0.75 -2.13 -1.95
CA LEU A 18 -0.02 -2.59 -3.10
C LEU A 18 -0.65 -1.40 -3.81
N GLU A 19 -0.20 -1.11 -5.03
CA GLU A 19 -0.88 -0.21 -5.95
C GLU A 19 -1.94 -0.99 -6.73
N ALA A 20 -3.21 -0.83 -6.37
CA ALA A 20 -4.36 -1.40 -7.07
C ALA A 20 -4.72 -0.55 -8.30
N GLN A 21 -5.99 -0.15 -8.46
CA GLN A 21 -6.35 0.84 -9.48
C GLN A 21 -5.97 2.24 -9.00
N SER A 22 -4.70 2.58 -9.16
CA SER A 22 -4.11 3.86 -8.74
C SER A 22 -3.65 4.74 -9.91
N CYS A 23 -3.54 6.04 -9.66
CA CYS A 23 -2.79 6.99 -10.49
C CYS A 23 -1.34 7.21 -9.98
N SER A 24 -0.90 6.41 -9.00
CA SER A 24 0.40 6.52 -8.30
C SER A 24 0.62 7.85 -7.57
N GLY A 25 -0.46 8.61 -7.31
CA GLY A 25 -0.37 9.94 -6.70
C GLY A 25 0.09 9.89 -5.25
N GLU A 26 -0.34 8.88 -4.50
CA GLU A 26 0.04 8.67 -3.11
C GLU A 26 1.48 8.18 -3.01
N THR A 27 1.90 7.24 -3.87
CA THR A 27 3.32 6.89 -4.07
C THR A 27 4.16 8.15 -4.34
N VAL A 28 3.80 8.96 -5.34
CA VAL A 28 4.56 10.19 -5.68
C VAL A 28 4.57 11.19 -4.54
N MET A 29 3.47 11.33 -3.78
CA MET A 29 3.43 12.21 -2.61
C MET A 29 4.38 11.73 -1.51
N MET A 30 4.42 10.42 -1.23
CA MET A 30 5.39 9.83 -0.30
C MET A 30 6.84 9.99 -0.76
N LEU A 31 7.08 10.09 -2.08
CA LEU A 31 8.42 10.26 -2.66
C LEU A 31 8.88 11.70 -2.74
N LYS A 32 7.97 12.67 -2.64
CA LYS A 32 8.28 14.12 -2.71
C LYS A 32 9.09 14.63 -1.50
N GLU A 33 9.44 13.74 -0.59
CA GLU A 33 9.99 14.08 0.71
C GLU A 33 11.41 14.64 0.68
N GLY A 34 11.62 15.67 1.49
CA GLY A 34 12.92 16.33 1.70
C GLY A 34 13.69 15.80 2.91
N CYS A 35 13.29 14.67 3.47
CA CYS A 35 13.96 14.04 4.61
C CYS A 35 15.17 13.22 4.14
N GLU A 36 16.28 13.29 4.89
CA GLU A 36 17.45 12.42 4.65
C GLU A 36 17.07 10.94 4.85
N GLY A 37 17.49 10.06 3.92
CA GLY A 37 17.29 8.60 4.00
C GLY A 37 16.23 8.01 3.07
N LEU A 38 15.61 8.79 2.19
CA LEU A 38 14.71 8.26 1.15
C LEU A 38 15.47 7.52 0.04
N ASP A 39 16.71 7.90 -0.19
CA ASP A 39 17.65 7.21 -1.06
C ASP A 39 18.00 5.81 -0.54
N ASP A 40 18.11 5.63 0.77
CA ASP A 40 18.30 4.30 1.37
C ASP A 40 17.10 3.37 1.13
N LEU A 41 15.89 3.92 1.01
CA LEU A 41 14.68 3.19 0.62
C LEU A 41 14.79 2.53 -0.77
N PHE A 42 15.60 3.08 -1.68
CA PHE A 42 15.74 2.58 -3.05
C PHE A 42 17.03 1.79 -3.26
N PHE A 43 18.12 2.19 -2.61
CA PHE A 43 19.45 1.68 -2.92
C PHE A 43 19.97 0.64 -1.90
N HIS A 44 19.36 0.54 -0.70
CA HIS A 44 19.83 -0.38 0.35
C HIS A 44 18.69 -1.25 0.92
N SER A 45 18.62 -2.50 0.46
CA SER A 45 17.86 -3.61 1.09
C SER A 45 16.49 -3.21 1.68
N SER A 46 15.70 -2.50 0.88
CA SER A 46 14.46 -1.92 1.36
C SER A 46 13.51 -2.98 1.91
N PRO A 47 13.06 -2.84 3.17
CA PRO A 47 12.00 -3.67 3.72
C PRO A 47 10.64 -3.30 3.10
N VAL A 48 10.60 -2.26 2.27
CA VAL A 48 9.42 -1.85 1.50
C VAL A 48 9.39 -2.60 0.18
N LYS A 49 8.32 -3.37 -0.04
CA LYS A 49 8.04 -4.11 -1.26
C LYS A 49 6.85 -3.49 -1.97
N LEU A 50 7.08 -2.95 -3.16
CA LEU A 50 6.04 -2.36 -4.00
C LEU A 50 5.49 -3.40 -4.98
N ILE A 51 4.19 -3.67 -4.92
CA ILE A 51 3.45 -4.41 -5.96
C ILE A 51 2.75 -3.37 -6.81
N SER A 52 3.12 -3.30 -8.08
CA SER A 52 2.61 -2.34 -9.07
C SER A 52 2.53 -3.03 -10.43
N ILE A 53 2.12 -2.32 -11.48
CA ILE A 53 2.10 -2.82 -12.87
C ILE A 53 3.47 -3.36 -13.33
N VAL A 54 4.57 -2.91 -12.71
CA VAL A 54 5.93 -3.42 -12.96
C VAL A 54 6.10 -4.88 -12.53
N SER A 55 5.25 -5.37 -11.62
CA SER A 55 5.22 -6.78 -11.19
C SER A 55 4.67 -7.74 -12.27
N GLU A 56 4.37 -7.27 -13.47
CA GLU A 56 3.98 -8.09 -14.63
C GLU A 56 5.14 -8.42 -15.60
N ASP A 57 6.34 -7.86 -15.41
CA ASP A 57 7.51 -8.16 -16.23
C ASP A 57 8.07 -9.57 -15.92
N LYS A 58 9.05 -10.07 -16.70
CA LYS A 58 9.61 -11.44 -16.59
C LYS A 58 10.01 -11.86 -15.17
N SER A 59 10.49 -10.93 -14.37
CA SER A 59 10.90 -11.11 -12.96
C SER A 59 9.77 -10.88 -11.95
N GLY A 60 8.65 -10.34 -12.40
CA GLY A 60 7.49 -9.99 -11.59
C GLY A 60 6.83 -11.17 -10.86
N PRO A 61 6.63 -12.34 -11.50
CA PRO A 61 6.07 -13.51 -10.83
C PRO A 61 6.93 -14.02 -9.65
N ASP A 62 8.25 -14.05 -9.80
CA ASP A 62 9.16 -14.47 -8.73
C ASP A 62 9.15 -13.45 -7.57
N MET A 63 9.18 -12.16 -7.88
CA MET A 63 9.03 -11.09 -6.89
C MET A 63 7.68 -11.18 -6.15
N LEU A 64 6.59 -11.41 -6.87
CA LEU A 64 5.26 -11.55 -6.27
C LEU A 64 5.21 -12.77 -5.35
N LYS A 65 5.81 -13.89 -5.76
CA LYS A 65 5.93 -15.09 -4.92
C LYS A 65 6.70 -14.80 -3.64
N ASP A 66 7.86 -14.15 -3.73
CA ASP A 66 8.67 -13.79 -2.56
C ASP A 66 7.88 -12.89 -1.59
N ILE A 67 7.12 -11.92 -2.11
CA ILE A 67 6.29 -11.04 -1.28
C ILE A 67 5.13 -11.80 -0.63
N LEU A 68 4.48 -12.72 -1.36
CA LEU A 68 3.40 -13.55 -0.83
C LEU A 68 3.88 -14.53 0.26
N ASP A 69 5.16 -14.91 0.24
CA ASP A 69 5.78 -15.77 1.25
C ASP A 69 6.22 -15.00 2.52
N LEU A 70 6.28 -13.65 2.48
CA LEU A 70 6.54 -12.83 3.67
C LEU A 70 5.44 -12.97 4.71
N ASP A 71 5.78 -12.76 5.98
CA ASP A 71 4.87 -12.61 7.11
C ASP A 71 5.29 -11.40 7.95
N ASN A 72 4.41 -10.93 8.84
CA ASN A 72 4.71 -9.85 9.81
C ASN A 72 5.14 -8.52 9.15
N TYR A 73 4.25 -7.96 8.33
CA TYR A 73 4.46 -6.66 7.68
C TYR A 73 3.23 -5.75 7.79
N LEU A 74 3.44 -4.46 7.63
CA LEU A 74 2.36 -3.49 7.41
C LEU A 74 1.92 -3.56 5.95
N LEU A 75 0.63 -3.79 5.71
CA LEU A 75 0.06 -3.71 4.35
C LEU A 75 -0.46 -2.31 4.12
N VAL A 76 0.10 -1.61 3.12
CA VAL A 76 -0.41 -0.34 2.62
C VAL A 76 -1.06 -0.59 1.28
N VAL A 77 -2.27 -0.07 1.11
CA VAL A 77 -3.04 -0.22 -0.12
C VAL A 77 -3.38 1.15 -0.67
N GLU A 78 -2.95 1.38 -1.89
CA GLU A 78 -3.23 2.57 -2.68
C GLU A 78 -4.12 2.18 -3.87
N GLY A 79 -5.06 3.03 -4.23
CA GLY A 79 -5.97 2.77 -5.35
C GLY A 79 -7.21 1.93 -4.97
N ALA A 80 -8.21 1.94 -5.86
CA ALA A 80 -9.46 1.22 -5.60
C ALA A 80 -9.35 -0.25 -6.01
N ILE A 81 -10.20 -1.08 -5.42
CA ILE A 81 -10.35 -2.49 -5.79
C ILE A 81 -11.49 -2.61 -6.79
N PRO A 82 -11.29 -3.11 -8.02
CA PRO A 82 -12.37 -3.23 -8.98
C PRO A 82 -13.36 -4.30 -8.57
N LYS A 83 -14.65 -4.05 -8.84
CA LYS A 83 -15.68 -5.10 -8.72
C LYS A 83 -15.53 -6.20 -9.79
N ASP A 84 -15.02 -5.86 -10.97
CA ASP A 84 -14.64 -6.82 -12.00
C ASP A 84 -13.13 -7.11 -11.90
N ASP A 85 -12.81 -8.29 -11.40
CA ASP A 85 -11.45 -8.76 -11.18
C ASP A 85 -10.58 -8.79 -12.46
N LYS A 86 -11.18 -8.72 -13.66
CA LYS A 86 -10.43 -8.62 -14.93
C LYS A 86 -9.76 -7.25 -15.13
N LEU A 87 -10.16 -6.23 -14.37
CA LEU A 87 -9.69 -4.86 -14.55
C LEU A 87 -8.41 -4.54 -13.77
N CYS A 88 -7.93 -5.46 -12.94
CA CYS A 88 -6.67 -5.31 -12.21
C CYS A 88 -6.07 -6.69 -11.90
N ASN A 89 -4.92 -6.97 -12.49
CA ASN A 89 -4.20 -8.23 -12.38
C ASN A 89 -2.72 -7.94 -12.15
N PHE A 90 -2.02 -8.88 -11.49
CA PHE A 90 -0.58 -8.87 -11.38
C PHE A 90 -0.08 -10.31 -11.52
N GLY A 91 0.65 -10.60 -12.60
CA GLY A 91 1.27 -11.91 -12.79
C GLY A 91 0.28 -13.09 -12.80
N GLY A 92 -0.95 -12.87 -13.25
CA GLY A 92 -2.01 -13.88 -13.32
C GLY A 92 -2.95 -13.93 -12.11
N MET A 93 -2.66 -13.21 -11.02
CA MET A 93 -3.57 -13.08 -9.87
C MET A 93 -4.35 -11.77 -9.91
N THR A 94 -5.62 -11.81 -9.56
CA THR A 94 -6.46 -10.61 -9.51
C THR A 94 -6.07 -9.74 -8.32
N CYS A 95 -6.29 -8.43 -8.41
CA CYS A 95 -6.01 -7.53 -7.31
C CYS A 95 -6.73 -7.93 -6.02
N SER A 96 -7.98 -8.39 -6.14
CA SER A 96 -8.77 -8.91 -5.02
C SER A 96 -8.15 -10.16 -4.39
N GLU A 97 -7.56 -11.06 -5.17
CA GLU A 97 -6.87 -12.26 -4.68
C GLU A 97 -5.59 -11.90 -3.91
N ILE A 98 -4.77 -11.02 -4.49
CA ILE A 98 -3.53 -10.55 -3.86
C ILE A 98 -3.84 -9.81 -2.57
N LEU A 99 -4.81 -8.88 -2.60
CA LEU A 99 -5.22 -8.14 -1.42
C LEU A 99 -5.63 -9.07 -0.28
N LYS A 100 -6.44 -10.10 -0.56
CA LYS A 100 -6.86 -11.08 0.44
C LYS A 100 -5.67 -11.84 1.02
N LYS A 101 -4.81 -12.40 0.17
CA LYS A 101 -3.61 -13.15 0.60
C LYS A 101 -2.68 -12.29 1.46
N LEU A 102 -2.42 -11.05 1.04
CA LEU A 102 -1.56 -10.15 1.80
C LEU A 102 -2.20 -9.75 3.14
N SER A 103 -3.51 -9.52 3.14
CA SER A 103 -4.23 -9.11 4.35
C SER A 103 -4.19 -10.15 5.47
N GLU A 104 -4.10 -11.45 5.14
CA GLU A 104 -4.07 -12.54 6.12
C GLU A 104 -2.79 -12.50 6.98
N LYS A 105 -1.68 -12.08 6.37
CA LYS A 105 -0.33 -12.10 6.98
C LYS A 105 0.11 -10.74 7.52
N ALA A 106 -0.65 -9.69 7.24
CA ALA A 106 -0.37 -8.33 7.67
C ALA A 106 -0.67 -8.10 9.16
N ILE A 107 0.22 -7.39 9.85
CA ILE A 107 0.01 -6.95 11.25
C ILE A 107 -1.02 -5.81 11.35
N GLY A 108 -1.23 -5.09 10.24
CA GLY A 108 -2.15 -3.99 10.11
C GLY A 108 -2.33 -3.62 8.64
N ILE A 109 -3.46 -3.01 8.30
CA ILE A 109 -3.82 -2.65 6.93
C ILE A 109 -4.16 -1.16 6.90
N VAL A 110 -3.51 -0.41 6.02
CA VAL A 110 -3.73 1.03 5.84
C VAL A 110 -4.14 1.29 4.40
N ALA A 111 -5.37 1.78 4.21
CA ALA A 111 -5.85 2.28 2.93
C ALA A 111 -5.48 3.77 2.82
N VAL A 112 -4.64 4.10 1.84
CA VAL A 112 -4.18 5.47 1.58
C VAL A 112 -4.79 6.01 0.30
N GLY A 113 -5.29 7.24 0.38
CA GLY A 113 -5.98 7.90 -0.73
C GLY A 113 -7.47 7.55 -0.81
N SER A 114 -8.25 8.46 -1.38
CA SER A 114 -9.70 8.34 -1.51
C SER A 114 -10.09 7.11 -2.34
N CYS A 115 -9.27 6.73 -3.33
CA CYS A 115 -9.49 5.51 -4.11
C CYS A 115 -9.49 4.25 -3.22
N ALA A 116 -8.51 4.10 -2.34
CA ALA A 116 -8.43 2.95 -1.44
C ALA A 116 -9.47 3.00 -0.30
N VAL A 117 -9.87 4.20 0.12
CA VAL A 117 -10.85 4.37 1.20
C VAL A 117 -12.28 4.09 0.74
N ASN A 118 -12.71 4.64 -0.41
CA ASN A 118 -14.11 4.58 -0.83
C ASN A 118 -14.34 4.42 -2.34
N GLY A 119 -13.31 4.05 -3.10
CA GLY A 119 -13.37 3.93 -4.57
C GLY A 119 -13.02 5.21 -5.32
N GLY A 120 -13.00 6.37 -4.63
CA GLY A 120 -12.53 7.64 -5.19
C GLY A 120 -13.17 8.02 -6.53
N ILE A 121 -12.35 8.51 -7.46
CA ILE A 121 -12.82 8.98 -8.77
C ILE A 121 -13.43 7.85 -9.63
N ILE A 122 -13.07 6.60 -9.38
CA ILE A 122 -13.55 5.42 -10.11
C ILE A 122 -14.68 4.67 -9.37
N ARG A 123 -15.26 5.25 -8.32
CA ARG A 123 -16.40 4.68 -7.59
C ARG A 123 -17.59 4.37 -8.52
N GLU A 124 -17.95 5.32 -9.38
CA GLU A 124 -19.10 5.21 -10.29
C GLU A 124 -18.96 4.08 -11.32
N VAL A 125 -17.72 3.66 -11.64
CA VAL A 125 -17.44 2.54 -12.54
C VAL A 125 -17.19 1.22 -11.79
N GLY A 126 -17.48 1.18 -10.49
CA GLY A 126 -17.40 -0.04 -9.68
C GLY A 126 -16.11 -0.21 -8.89
N GLY A 127 -15.35 0.86 -8.64
CA GLY A 127 -14.24 0.86 -7.69
C GLY A 127 -14.74 0.76 -6.24
N LEU A 128 -14.16 -0.14 -5.47
CA LEU A 128 -14.49 -0.42 -4.07
C LEU A 128 -13.34 0.02 -3.16
N GLY A 129 -13.67 0.49 -1.96
CA GLY A 129 -12.71 0.70 -0.90
C GLY A 129 -12.21 -0.62 -0.31
N VAL A 130 -11.01 -0.61 0.24
CA VAL A 130 -10.33 -1.78 0.83
C VAL A 130 -11.14 -2.36 1.99
N GLY A 131 -11.74 -1.49 2.82
CA GLY A 131 -12.61 -1.91 3.93
C GLY A 131 -13.86 -2.66 3.46
N GLU A 132 -14.42 -2.29 2.31
CA GLU A 132 -15.58 -2.96 1.71
C GLU A 132 -15.24 -4.40 1.27
N VAL A 133 -14.00 -4.64 0.86
CA VAL A 133 -13.52 -5.95 0.38
C VAL A 133 -13.08 -6.87 1.52
N LEU A 134 -12.30 -6.36 2.48
CA LEU A 134 -11.62 -7.19 3.48
C LEU A 134 -12.43 -7.51 4.74
N LYS A 135 -13.53 -6.79 5.01
CA LYS A 135 -14.43 -7.03 6.17
C LYS A 135 -13.71 -7.17 7.53
N ARG A 136 -12.54 -6.54 7.68
CA ARG A 136 -11.75 -6.46 8.92
C ARG A 136 -11.28 -5.02 9.12
N LYS A 137 -10.65 -4.73 10.26
CA LYS A 137 -10.16 -3.38 10.57
C LYS A 137 -9.15 -2.93 9.52
N VAL A 138 -9.47 -1.85 8.83
CA VAL A 138 -8.61 -1.12 7.90
C VAL A 138 -8.50 0.30 8.43
N TYR A 139 -7.28 0.82 8.53
CA TYR A 139 -7.05 2.21 8.87
C TYR A 139 -7.09 3.05 7.60
N GLU A 140 -7.78 4.18 7.64
CA GLU A 140 -8.08 4.95 6.43
C GLU A 140 -7.41 6.32 6.48
N VAL A 141 -6.74 6.68 5.40
CA VAL A 141 -6.12 8.00 5.20
C VAL A 141 -6.69 8.60 3.91
N PRO A 142 -7.82 9.34 3.97
CA PRO A 142 -8.43 9.91 2.77
C PRO A 142 -7.60 11.07 2.18
N GLY A 143 -7.77 11.31 0.87
CA GLY A 143 -7.12 12.40 0.12
C GLY A 143 -6.83 12.01 -1.33
N CYS A 144 -6.51 12.95 -2.21
CA CYS A 144 -6.22 12.65 -3.63
C CYS A 144 -5.16 13.63 -4.21
N PRO A 145 -3.87 13.45 -3.88
CA PRO A 145 -3.35 12.45 -2.95
C PRO A 145 -3.55 12.84 -1.49
N ALA A 146 -3.50 11.85 -0.58
CA ALA A 146 -3.42 12.10 0.85
C ALA A 146 -2.15 12.88 1.21
N SER A 147 -2.18 13.65 2.31
CA SER A 147 -0.95 14.29 2.81
C SER A 147 0.01 13.21 3.31
N ASP A 148 1.23 13.25 2.79
CA ASP A 148 2.46 12.68 3.35
C ASP A 148 2.48 12.58 4.87
N LYS A 149 2.29 13.70 5.58
CA LYS A 149 2.32 13.76 7.05
C LYS A 149 1.26 12.89 7.68
N THR A 150 0.07 12.85 7.08
CA THR A 150 -1.05 12.05 7.58
C THR A 150 -0.82 10.58 7.27
N MET A 151 -0.29 10.26 6.09
CA MET A 151 0.12 8.89 5.75
C MET A 151 1.16 8.38 6.73
N VAL A 152 2.30 9.06 6.88
CA VAL A 152 3.37 8.67 7.81
C VAL A 152 2.88 8.56 9.25
N ALA A 153 2.07 9.52 9.72
CA ALA A 153 1.50 9.45 11.07
C ALA A 153 0.63 8.20 11.27
N MET A 154 -0.19 7.84 10.27
CA MET A 154 -1.01 6.64 10.34
C MET A 154 -0.17 5.37 10.28
N LEU A 155 0.79 5.27 9.36
CA LEU A 155 1.70 4.12 9.27
C LEU A 155 2.41 3.88 10.60
N TYR A 156 2.97 4.95 11.19
CA TYR A 156 3.60 4.89 12.49
C TYR A 156 2.65 4.44 13.60
N TYR A 157 1.45 5.02 13.66
CA TYR A 157 0.43 4.67 14.67
C TYR A 157 0.05 3.19 14.62
N VAL A 158 -0.13 2.64 13.43
CA VAL A 158 -0.45 1.22 13.24
C VAL A 158 0.73 0.33 13.63
N LEU A 159 1.96 0.69 13.26
CA LEU A 159 3.17 -0.04 13.67
C LEU A 159 3.37 -0.05 15.19
N LYS A 160 2.95 1.00 15.90
CA LYS A 160 3.00 1.05 17.38
C LYS A 160 1.82 0.39 18.08
N GLY A 161 0.97 -0.34 17.34
CA GLY A 161 -0.08 -1.18 17.90
C GLY A 161 -1.49 -0.60 17.84
N GLY A 162 -1.68 0.59 17.27
CA GLY A 162 -2.99 1.13 16.86
C GLY A 162 -4.06 1.20 17.96
N LYS A 163 -3.66 1.54 19.19
CA LYS A 163 -4.51 1.72 20.38
C LYS A 163 -4.67 3.18 20.77
#